data_AF-A0A2E2Y4E6-F1
#
_entry.id   AF-A0A2E2Y4E6-F1
#
_cell.length_a   1.000
_cell.length_b   1.000
_cell.length_c   1.000
_cell.angle_alpha   90.00
_cell.angle_beta   90.00
_cell.angle_gamma   90.00
#
_symmetry.space_group_name_H-M   'P 1'
#
loop_
_entity.id
_entity.type
_entity.pdbx_description
1 polymer ?
#
loop_
_entity_poly.entity_id
_entity_poly.type
_entity_poly.pdbx_seq_one_letter_code
_entity_poly.pdbx_strand_id
1 'polypeptide(L)'
;MQHRGLGFEQLEGRRMLSANPWHNPQLAADVNGDGSVAAIDALQAINELNSGGARPLVFAEGETPVLAPRFLDVNNDSNLTASDALQV
;
A
#
# COMPACT_ATOMS: atom_id res chain seq x y z
N MET A 1 3.70 45.53 25.19
CA MET A 1 3.27 44.15 25.54
C MET A 1 2.86 43.47 24.24
N GLN A 2 3.76 42.70 23.62
CA GLN A 2 3.52 42.02 22.34
C GLN A 2 3.38 40.53 22.63
N HIS A 3 2.15 40.03 22.63
CA HIS A 3 1.89 38.59 22.68
C HIS A 3 2.23 38.01 21.31
N ARG A 4 3.37 37.32 21.24
CA ARG A 4 3.72 36.45 20.11
C ARG A 4 2.68 35.34 20.06
N GLY A 5 1.72 35.47 19.15
CA GLY A 5 0.78 34.40 18.82
C GLY A 5 1.59 33.21 18.34
N LEU A 6 1.58 32.14 19.13
CA LEU A 6 2.07 30.84 18.72
C LEU A 6 1.20 30.44 17.53
N GLY A 7 1.76 30.55 16.33
CA GLY A 7 1.13 30.01 15.14
C GLY A 7 0.86 28.54 15.42
N PHE A 8 -0.42 28.17 15.45
CA PHE A 8 -0.81 26.78 15.27
C PHE A 8 -0.27 26.39 13.89
N GLU A 9 0.96 25.88 13.86
CA GLU A 9 1.41 25.03 12.76
C GLU A 9 0.38 23.92 12.68
N GLN A 10 -0.54 24.05 11.73
CA GLN A 10 -1.40 22.96 11.33
C GLN A 10 -0.52 21.74 11.20
N LEU A 11 -0.97 20.63 11.79
CA LEU A 11 -0.33 19.33 11.76
C LEU A 11 -0.41 18.73 10.34
N GLU A 12 -0.14 19.53 9.31
CA GLU A 12 0.02 19.12 7.94
C GLU A 12 1.35 18.37 7.85
N GLY A 13 1.26 17.08 7.55
CA GLY A 13 2.42 16.36 7.04
C GLY A 13 3.13 15.43 8.00
N ARG A 14 2.50 14.97 9.10
CA ARG A 14 2.82 13.63 9.63
C ARG A 14 2.36 12.48 8.71
N ARG A 15 2.30 12.73 7.40
CA ARG A 15 2.46 11.73 6.34
C ARG A 15 3.94 11.31 6.24
N MET A 16 4.64 11.29 7.38
CA MET A 16 6.00 10.79 7.53
C MET A 16 5.87 9.29 7.81
N LEU A 17 6.10 8.48 6.77
CA LEU A 17 6.66 7.13 6.91
C LEU A 17 5.78 6.09 7.62
N SER A 18 4.46 6.15 7.53
CA SER A 18 3.70 4.90 7.62
C SER A 18 4.00 4.14 6.33
N ALA A 19 5.02 3.29 6.37
CA ALA A 19 5.36 2.43 5.25
C ALA A 19 4.09 1.66 4.87
N ASN A 20 3.61 1.84 3.65
CA ASN A 20 2.48 1.09 3.15
C ASN A 20 2.88 -0.40 3.13
N PRO A 21 2.32 -1.23 4.03
CA PRO A 21 2.75 -2.63 4.13
C PRO A 21 2.35 -3.46 2.91
N TRP A 22 1.44 -2.93 2.08
CA TRP A 22 0.97 -3.56 0.85
C TRP A 22 1.76 -3.13 -0.38
N HIS A 23 2.76 -2.27 -0.25
CA HIS A 23 3.60 -1.84 -1.36
C HIS A 23 5.01 -2.43 -1.22
N ASN A 24 5.54 -3.01 -2.30
CA ASN A 24 6.92 -3.49 -2.32
C ASN A 24 7.87 -2.30 -2.57
N PRO A 25 8.62 -1.81 -1.56
CA PRO A 25 9.45 -0.63 -1.73
C PRO A 25 10.71 -0.90 -2.57
N GLN A 26 11.08 -2.17 -2.78
CA GLN A 26 12.24 -2.54 -3.59
C GLN A 26 11.85 -2.66 -5.06
N LEU A 27 10.71 -3.29 -5.33
CA LEU A 27 10.24 -3.56 -6.69
C LEU A 27 8.71 -3.62 -6.70
N ALA A 28 8.07 -2.50 -7.02
CA ALA A 28 6.61 -2.34 -6.90
C ALA A 28 5.78 -3.44 -7.59
N ALA A 29 6.24 -3.92 -8.75
CA ALA A 29 5.57 -4.96 -9.55
C ALA A 29 5.84 -6.40 -9.04
N ASP A 30 6.79 -6.60 -8.12
CA ASP A 30 7.02 -7.88 -7.45
C ASP A 30 6.01 -8.01 -6.30
N VAL A 31 4.80 -8.45 -6.66
CA VAL A 31 3.64 -8.57 -5.78
C VAL A 31 3.83 -9.74 -4.80
N ASN A 32 4.49 -10.81 -5.22
CA ASN A 32 4.67 -12.01 -4.41
C ASN A 32 5.91 -11.95 -3.49
N GLY A 33 6.82 -10.99 -3.71
CA GLY A 33 8.01 -10.75 -2.91
C GLY A 33 9.16 -11.73 -3.17
N ASP A 34 9.22 -12.39 -4.32
CA ASP A 34 10.26 -13.36 -4.68
C ASP A 34 11.53 -12.73 -5.28
N GLY A 35 11.50 -11.41 -5.53
CA GLY A 35 12.61 -10.64 -6.07
C GLY A 35 12.66 -10.57 -7.59
N SER A 36 11.65 -11.11 -8.29
CA SER A 36 11.50 -11.01 -9.75
C SER A 36 10.11 -10.56 -10.13
N VAL A 37 9.98 -9.81 -11.24
CA VAL A 37 8.67 -9.49 -11.83
C VAL A 37 8.35 -10.54 -12.89
N ALA A 38 7.27 -11.29 -12.66
CA ALA A 38 6.80 -12.33 -13.56
C ALA A 38 5.27 -12.37 -13.63
N ALA A 39 4.74 -13.17 -14.55
CA ALA A 39 3.29 -13.29 -14.75
C ALA A 39 2.52 -13.76 -13.49
N ILE A 40 3.21 -14.40 -12.54
CA ILE A 40 2.63 -14.82 -11.26
C ILE A 40 2.22 -13.63 -10.39
N ASP A 41 2.94 -12.51 -10.45
CA ASP A 41 2.64 -11.29 -9.69
C ASP A 41 1.32 -10.68 -10.14
N ALA A 42 1.14 -10.54 -11.46
CA ALA A 42 -0.10 -10.06 -12.06
C ALA A 42 -1.27 -11.01 -11.76
N LEU A 43 -1.03 -12.32 -11.88
CA LEU A 43 -2.05 -13.34 -11.59
C LEU A 43 -2.49 -13.27 -10.11
N GLN A 44 -1.57 -12.98 -9.20
CA GLN A 44 -1.89 -12.86 -7.78
C GLN A 44 -2.75 -11.62 -7.50
N ALA A 45 -2.42 -10.47 -8.08
CA ALA A 45 -3.25 -9.26 -7.98
C ALA A 45 -4.67 -9.48 -8.57
N ILE A 46 -4.77 -10.14 -9.73
CA ILE A 46 -6.05 -10.48 -10.37
C ILE A 46 -6.88 -11.43 -9.49
N ASN A 47 -6.27 -12.45 -8.90
CA ASN A 47 -6.97 -13.39 -8.04
C ASN A 47 -7.51 -12.70 -6.76
N GLU A 48 -6.75 -11.78 -6.18
CA GLU A 48 -7.18 -11.01 -5.01
C GLU A 48 -8.33 -10.04 -5.32
N LEU A 49 -8.30 -9.43 -6.51
CA LEU A 49 -9.40 -8.64 -7.05
C LEU A 49 -10.65 -9.49 -7.29
N ASN A 50 -10.51 -10.68 -7.86
CA ASN A 50 -11.65 -11.57 -8.11
C ASN A 50 -12.24 -12.14 -6.80
N SER A 51 -11.41 -12.34 -5.77
CA SER A 51 -11.83 -12.91 -4.49
C SER A 51 -12.58 -11.89 -3.62
N GLY A 52 -12.05 -10.67 -3.50
CA GLY A 52 -12.58 -9.66 -2.57
C GLY A 52 -13.05 -8.36 -3.22
N GLY A 53 -13.00 -8.26 -4.55
CA GLY A 53 -13.28 -7.03 -5.27
C GLY A 53 -12.20 -5.96 -5.10
N ALA A 54 -12.42 -4.84 -5.80
CA ALA A 54 -11.66 -3.62 -5.56
C ALA A 54 -12.01 -3.05 -4.19
N ARG A 55 -10.99 -2.75 -3.37
CA ARG A 55 -11.17 -2.35 -1.97
C ARG A 55 -10.00 -1.51 -1.46
N PRO A 56 -10.23 -0.60 -0.51
CA PRO A 56 -9.15 0.01 0.25
C PRO A 56 -8.33 -1.05 0.98
N LEU A 57 -7.00 -0.91 0.93
CA LEU A 57 -6.07 -1.78 1.65
C LEU A 57 -5.83 -1.21 3.05
N VAL A 58 -6.86 -1.33 3.89
CA VAL A 58 -6.80 -0.91 5.29
C VAL A 58 -6.17 -1.99 6.14
N PHE A 59 -5.29 -1.58 7.05
CA PHE A 59 -4.75 -2.47 8.08
C PHE A 59 -5.67 -2.35 9.31
N ALA A 60 -6.28 -3.45 9.74
CA ALA A 60 -6.91 -3.48 11.05
C ALA A 60 -5.79 -3.53 12.11
N GLU A 61 -5.83 -2.63 13.09
CA GLU A 61 -4.84 -2.63 14.16
C GLU A 61 -4.84 -3.99 14.88
N GLY A 62 -3.68 -4.68 14.89
CA GLY A 62 -3.50 -5.96 15.55
C GLY A 62 -3.55 -7.20 14.65
N GLU A 63 -3.82 -7.06 13.36
CA GLU A 63 -3.69 -8.17 12.41
C GLU A 63 -2.22 -8.36 12.01
N THR A 64 -1.61 -9.48 12.37
CA THR A 64 -0.37 -9.91 11.71
C THR A 64 -0.77 -10.52 10.36
N PRO A 65 -0.18 -10.10 9.22
CA PRO A 65 -0.47 -10.74 7.95
C PRO A 65 0.08 -12.17 8.03
N VAL A 66 -0.79 -13.14 8.30
CA VAL A 66 -0.41 -14.56 8.47
C VAL A 66 -0.14 -15.23 7.12
N LEU A 67 -0.45 -14.54 6.01
CA LEU A 67 -0.27 -15.02 4.66
C LEU A 67 0.83 -14.16 4.02
N ALA A 68 1.73 -14.82 3.28
CA ALA A 68 2.88 -14.25 2.58
C ALA A 68 2.69 -12.78 2.16
N PRO A 69 3.71 -11.91 2.28
CA PRO A 69 3.57 -10.50 1.94
C PRO A 69 3.06 -10.38 0.51
N ARG A 70 1.78 -10.03 0.36
CA ARG A 70 1.20 -9.74 -0.95
C ARG A 70 1.27 -8.24 -1.08
N PHE A 71 2.22 -7.77 -1.87
CA PHE A 71 2.37 -6.36 -2.15
C PHE A 71 1.34 -5.94 -3.22
N LEU A 72 0.06 -5.99 -2.84
CA LEU A 72 -1.08 -5.81 -3.73
C LEU A 72 -1.26 -4.36 -4.21
N ASP A 73 -0.59 -3.41 -3.56
CA ASP A 73 -0.63 -1.99 -3.90
C ASP A 73 0.59 -1.61 -4.72
N VAL A 74 0.49 -1.78 -6.04
CA VAL A 74 1.62 -1.56 -6.95
C VAL A 74 1.86 -0.06 -7.14
N ASN A 75 0.79 0.74 -7.21
CA ASN A 75 0.89 2.19 -7.45
C ASN A 75 0.99 3.04 -6.17
N ASN A 76 0.93 2.41 -5.00
CA ASN A 76 1.03 3.00 -3.67
C ASN A 76 -0.08 4.03 -3.38
N ASP A 77 -1.31 3.76 -3.84
CA ASP A 77 -2.47 4.62 -3.64
C ASP A 77 -3.39 4.19 -2.47
N SER A 78 -3.00 3.13 -1.76
CA SER A 78 -3.72 2.49 -0.64
C SER A 78 -5.02 1.77 -1.03
N ASN A 79 -5.21 1.46 -2.30
CA ASN A 79 -6.33 0.66 -2.79
C ASN A 79 -5.84 -0.50 -3.63
N LEU A 80 -6.56 -1.62 -3.57
CA LEU A 80 -6.45 -2.68 -4.54
C LEU A 80 -7.49 -2.45 -5.63
N THR A 81 -7.04 -2.18 -6.85
CA THR A 81 -7.87 -1.98 -8.03
C THR A 81 -7.29 -2.71 -9.24
N ALA A 82 -8.02 -2.70 -10.36
CA ALA A 82 -7.50 -3.23 -11.62
C ALA A 82 -6.22 -2.49 -12.07
N SER A 83 -5.97 -1.25 -11.62
CA SER A 83 -4.75 -0.53 -11.96
C SER A 83 -3.52 -1.24 -11.38
N ASP A 84 -3.61 -1.81 -10.19
CA ASP A 84 -2.50 -2.53 -9.55
C ASP A 84 -2.11 -3.77 -10.34
N ALA A 85 -3.10 -4.54 -10.78
CA ALA A 85 -2.88 -5.70 -11.64
C ALA A 85 -2.31 -5.34 -13.02
N LEU A 86 -2.67 -4.17 -13.57
CA LEU A 86 -2.19 -3.72 -14.89
C LEU A 86 -0.81 -3.07 -14.87
N GLN A 87 -0.30 -2.70 -13.70
CA GLN A 87 0.99 -2.03 -13.52
C GLN A 87 2.12 -2.97 -13.10
N VAL A 88 1.83 -4.26 -13.00
CA VAL A 88 2.84 -5.33 -12.92
C VAL A 88 3.58 -5.45 -14.25
#